data_AF-A0A5E7YBQ9-F1
#
_entry.id   AF-A0A5E7YBQ9-F1
#
_cell.length_a   1.000
_cell.length_b   1.000
_cell.length_c   1.000
_cell.angle_alpha   90.00
_cell.angle_beta   90.00
_cell.angle_gamma   90.00
#
_symmetry.space_group_name_H-M   'P 1'
#
loop_
_entity.id
_entity.type
_entity.pdbx_description
1 polymer ?
#
loop_
_entity_poly.entity_id
_entity_poly.type
_entity_poly.pdbx_seq_one_letter_code
_entity_poly.pdbx_strand_id
1 'polypeptide(L)'
;MSRLLTLSAAALVAITAMPAAAQDRPAQGPAQPPEYRVNQLIIYGEDPCPQSDDNTINVCARLAESERYRTPPRLRNVNSPANESWTNRAESLEVLGAFGPLSCTPTGLGGDNGCTLEMIEAAYAERAQGSDVRMGQLVAEARAERLSEIDGNAALTQARVEELERAEFERRRAAQGETLPDEEGPPPVLVDPSRIPAEPPAVPPTRDD
;
A
#
# COMPACT_ATOMS: atom_id res chain seq x y z
N MET A 1 5.90 8.44 -41.13
CA MET A 1 4.77 7.98 -41.97
C MET A 1 3.91 7.06 -41.11
N SER A 2 3.18 7.64 -40.16
CA SER A 2 1.71 7.80 -40.20
C SER A 2 0.94 6.50 -40.40
N ARG A 3 0.44 5.94 -39.28
CA ARG A 3 -0.95 5.49 -39.19
C ARG A 3 -1.56 6.06 -37.91
N LEU A 4 -2.43 7.03 -38.14
CA LEU A 4 -3.30 7.72 -37.20
C LEU A 4 -4.71 7.12 -37.31
N LEU A 5 -5.43 7.21 -36.19
CA LEU A 5 -6.90 7.24 -36.03
C LEU A 5 -7.65 5.91 -35.95
N THR A 6 -8.28 5.67 -34.79
CA THR A 6 -9.73 5.86 -34.64
C THR A 6 -10.09 6.19 -33.18
N LEU A 7 -10.85 7.28 -33.01
CA LEU A 7 -11.58 7.67 -31.81
C LEU A 7 -12.90 6.89 -31.72
N SER A 8 -13.33 6.55 -30.50
CA SER A 8 -14.74 6.42 -30.04
C SER A 8 -14.70 6.34 -28.50
N ALA A 9 -14.95 7.40 -27.73
CA ALA A 9 -16.23 8.04 -27.43
C ALA A 9 -17.14 7.23 -26.49
N ALA A 10 -17.16 7.69 -25.23
CA ALA A 10 -18.29 7.75 -24.28
C ALA A 10 -18.93 6.46 -23.74
N ALA A 11 -18.65 6.16 -22.47
CA ALA A 11 -19.67 5.77 -21.49
C ALA A 11 -19.31 6.35 -20.11
N LEU A 12 -20.06 7.39 -19.71
CA LEU A 12 -20.13 7.86 -18.32
C LEU A 12 -20.61 6.72 -17.43
N VAL A 13 -19.86 6.39 -16.38
CA VAL A 13 -20.42 5.82 -15.15
C VAL A 13 -19.96 6.70 -14.00
N ALA A 14 -20.87 7.53 -13.52
CA ALA A 14 -20.73 8.26 -12.28
C ALA A 14 -20.75 7.25 -11.13
N ILE A 15 -19.58 6.92 -10.60
CA ILE A 15 -19.46 6.23 -9.31
C ILE A 15 -19.56 7.34 -8.26
N THR A 16 -20.77 7.49 -7.71
CA THR A 16 -20.99 8.24 -6.48
C THR A 16 -20.11 7.63 -5.40
N ALA A 17 -19.05 8.35 -5.04
CA ALA A 17 -18.26 8.09 -3.87
C ALA A 17 -19.16 8.22 -2.64
N MET A 18 -19.65 7.09 -2.12
CA MET A 18 -20.19 7.02 -0.77
C MET A 18 -18.99 7.11 0.19
N PRO A 19 -18.94 8.11 1.07
CA PRO A 19 -17.86 8.22 2.03
C PRO A 19 -18.02 7.13 3.09
N ALA A 20 -16.87 6.61 3.53
CA ALA A 20 -16.71 5.70 4.64
C ALA A 20 -17.30 6.29 5.93
N ALA A 21 -18.55 5.95 6.24
CA ALA A 21 -19.17 6.19 7.55
C ALA A 21 -19.13 4.89 8.37
N ALA A 22 -17.94 4.51 8.86
CA ALA A 22 -17.79 3.37 9.76
C ALA A 22 -16.60 3.46 10.74
N GLN A 23 -15.96 4.62 10.91
CA GLN A 23 -14.87 4.78 11.90
C GLN A 23 -15.34 5.17 13.31
N ASP A 24 -16.63 5.40 13.55
CA ASP A 24 -17.14 5.79 14.88
C ASP A 24 -17.82 4.63 15.62
N ARG A 25 -17.07 3.56 15.90
CA ARG A 25 -17.50 2.56 16.88
C ARG A 25 -16.68 2.74 18.16
N PRO A 26 -17.22 3.32 19.24
CA PRO A 26 -16.48 3.47 20.49
C PRO A 26 -16.32 2.08 21.11
N ALA A 27 -15.08 1.61 21.19
CA ALA A 27 -14.72 0.43 21.95
C ALA A 27 -15.02 0.69 23.44
N GLN A 28 -15.92 -0.09 24.02
CA GLN A 28 -16.20 -0.08 25.46
C GLN A 28 -15.04 -0.77 26.19
N GLY A 29 -14.00 0.02 26.46
CA GLY A 29 -12.97 -0.26 27.48
C GLY A 29 -13.21 0.60 28.73
N PRO A 30 -12.47 0.35 29.84
CA PRO A 30 -12.61 1.13 31.06
C PRO A 30 -12.44 2.62 30.75
N ALA A 31 -13.34 3.45 31.30
CA ALA A 31 -13.51 4.87 30.98
C ALA A 31 -12.17 5.59 30.73
N GLN A 32 -11.86 5.79 29.45
CA GLN A 32 -10.69 6.55 29.05
C GLN A 32 -10.91 8.02 29.44
N PRO A 33 -9.90 8.71 30.00
CA PRO A 33 -9.98 10.15 30.17
C PRO A 33 -10.29 10.80 28.81
N PRO A 34 -10.97 11.96 28.78
CA PRO A 34 -11.25 12.68 27.53
C PRO A 34 -10.00 12.72 26.65
N GLU A 35 -10.13 12.24 25.42
CA GLU A 35 -9.03 12.05 24.46
C GLU A 35 -8.56 13.41 23.93
N TYR A 36 -7.85 14.18 24.77
CA TYR A 36 -7.22 15.42 24.35
C TYR A 36 -5.98 15.11 23.53
N ARG A 37 -5.87 15.69 22.33
CA ARG A 37 -4.64 15.60 21.53
C ARG A 37 -3.60 16.56 22.12
N VAL A 38 -2.43 16.07 22.48
CA VAL A 38 -1.34 16.91 23.00
C VAL A 38 -0.39 17.26 21.86
N ASN A 39 -0.27 18.54 21.53
CA ASN A 39 0.70 19.05 20.56
C ASN A 39 1.84 19.75 21.31
N GLN A 40 3.08 19.31 21.07
CA GLN A 40 4.27 19.89 21.70
C GLN A 40 5.00 20.77 20.70
N LEU A 41 4.99 22.09 20.93
CA LEU A 41 5.61 23.07 20.04
C LEU A 41 6.84 23.69 20.70
N ILE A 42 7.85 24.03 19.90
CA ILE A 42 9.02 24.78 20.36
C ILE A 42 8.87 26.22 19.85
N ILE A 43 8.76 27.17 20.78
CA ILE A 43 8.67 28.61 20.48
C ILE A 43 10.02 29.29 20.75
N TYR A 44 10.37 30.30 19.98
CA TYR A 44 11.65 31.00 20.09
C TYR A 44 11.45 32.42 20.62
N GLY A 45 12.35 32.85 21.51
CA GLY A 45 12.32 34.21 22.08
C GLY A 45 10.97 34.51 22.74
N GLU A 46 10.30 35.55 22.26
CA GLU A 46 9.00 36.04 22.74
C GLU A 46 7.83 35.68 21.81
N ASP A 47 8.01 34.70 20.91
CA ASP A 47 6.93 34.25 20.03
C ASP A 47 5.71 33.77 20.85
N PRO A 48 4.48 34.10 20.43
CA PRO A 48 3.27 33.68 21.14
C PRO A 48 3.06 32.17 20.98
N CYS A 49 2.76 31.49 22.09
CA CYS A 49 2.28 30.11 22.06
C CYS A 49 0.83 30.08 21.55
N PRO A 50 0.49 29.28 20.52
CA PRO A 50 -0.88 29.14 20.07
C PRO A 50 -1.77 28.64 21.23
N GLN A 51 -2.97 29.22 21.34
CA GLN A 51 -3.92 28.84 22.39
C GLN A 51 -4.37 27.38 22.20
N SER A 52 -4.65 26.70 23.30
CA SER A 52 -5.22 25.34 23.26
C SER A 52 -6.70 25.41 22.89
N ASP A 53 -7.16 24.44 22.10
CA ASP A 53 -8.59 24.27 21.76
C ASP A 53 -9.23 23.21 22.67
N ASP A 54 -10.57 23.12 22.68
CA ASP A 54 -11.32 22.16 23.52
C ASP A 54 -10.94 20.68 23.29
N ASN A 55 -10.31 20.36 22.17
CA ASN A 55 -9.88 19.02 21.79
C ASN A 55 -8.36 18.86 21.66
N THR A 56 -7.58 19.95 21.75
CA THR A 56 -6.11 19.94 21.54
C THR A 56 -5.39 20.83 22.54
N ILE A 57 -4.54 20.23 23.37
CA ILE A 57 -3.68 20.94 24.32
C ILE A 57 -2.34 21.25 23.64
N ASN A 58 -2.05 22.53 23.46
CA ASN A 58 -0.78 23.02 22.94
C ASN A 58 0.20 23.30 24.09
N VAL A 59 1.24 22.49 24.20
CA VAL A 59 2.32 22.65 25.21
C VAL A 59 3.54 23.24 24.52
N CYS A 60 3.89 24.49 24.89
CA CYS A 60 5.03 25.18 24.29
C CYS A 60 6.27 25.12 25.19
N ALA A 61 7.38 24.61 24.65
CA ALA A 61 8.71 24.75 25.23
C ALA A 61 9.39 26.01 24.65
N ARG A 62 9.83 26.94 25.50
CA ARG A 62 10.46 28.21 25.07
C ARG A 62 11.98 28.06 24.99
N LEU A 63 12.55 28.37 23.83
CA LEU A 63 13.99 28.46 23.59
C LEU A 63 14.40 29.91 23.32
N ALA A 64 15.67 30.25 23.55
CA ALA A 64 16.20 31.58 23.25
C ALA A 64 16.17 31.88 21.74
N GLU A 65 16.05 33.16 21.36
CA GLU A 65 16.00 33.56 19.94
C GLU A 65 17.27 33.14 19.16
N SER A 66 18.42 33.10 19.84
CA SER A 66 19.68 32.63 19.26
C SER A 66 19.67 31.15 18.84
N GLU A 67 18.69 30.36 19.30
CA GLU A 67 18.54 28.94 18.97
C GLU A 67 17.72 28.70 17.69
N ARG A 68 17.06 29.73 17.14
CA ARG A 68 16.21 29.60 15.95
C ARG A 68 16.96 29.12 14.70
N TYR A 69 18.20 29.56 14.54
CA TYR A 69 19.05 29.22 13.39
C TYR A 69 20.26 28.35 13.74
N ARG A 70 20.35 27.89 15.00
CA ARG A 70 21.45 27.05 15.47
C ARG A 70 21.00 25.60 15.51
N THR A 71 21.92 24.67 15.25
CA THR A 71 21.67 23.24 15.47
C THR A 71 21.19 23.01 16.91
N PRO A 72 20.04 22.34 17.11
CA PRO A 72 19.46 22.12 18.42
C PRO A 72 20.49 21.52 19.40
N PRO A 73 20.48 21.91 20.69
CA PRO A 73 21.49 21.48 21.67
C PRO A 73 21.76 19.97 21.69
N ARG A 74 20.71 19.16 21.52
CA ARG A 74 20.78 17.69 21.50
C ARG A 74 21.53 17.13 20.29
N LEU A 75 21.55 17.87 19.17
CA LEU A 75 22.13 17.44 17.91
C LEU A 75 23.52 18.02 17.64
N ARG A 76 24.03 18.91 18.51
CA ARG A 76 25.34 19.56 18.30
C ARG A 76 26.52 18.59 18.32
N ASN A 77 26.42 17.52 19.10
CA ASN A 77 27.53 16.61 19.37
C ASN A 77 27.31 15.20 18.84
N VAL A 78 26.31 14.96 17.97
CA VAL A 78 26.01 13.60 17.49
C VAL A 78 27.21 12.94 16.83
N ASN A 79 28.03 13.72 16.13
CA ASN A 79 29.26 13.27 15.47
C ASN A 79 30.53 13.56 16.29
N SER A 80 30.41 13.72 17.61
CA SER A 80 31.58 13.91 18.47
C SER A 80 32.33 12.57 18.62
N PRO A 81 33.67 12.55 18.51
CA PRO A 81 34.48 11.37 18.80
C PRO A 81 34.30 10.81 20.23
N ALA A 82 33.71 11.59 21.13
CA ALA A 82 33.36 11.14 22.48
C ALA A 82 32.18 10.16 22.52
N ASN A 83 31.38 10.07 21.45
CA ASN A 83 30.24 9.15 21.34
C ASN A 83 30.60 7.82 20.67
N GLU A 84 31.81 7.69 20.13
CA GLU A 84 32.28 6.43 19.57
C GLU A 84 32.56 5.43 20.70
N SER A 85 32.21 4.16 20.48
CA SER A 85 32.48 3.12 21.45
C SER A 85 34.01 2.98 21.62
N TRP A 86 34.45 2.67 22.85
CA TRP A 86 35.88 2.47 23.10
C TRP A 86 36.46 1.36 22.21
N THR A 87 35.68 0.31 21.94
CA THR A 87 36.05 -0.80 21.05
C THR A 87 36.34 -0.31 19.63
N ASN A 88 35.44 0.46 19.02
CA ASN A 88 35.65 0.99 17.66
C ASN A 88 36.87 1.90 17.63
N ARG A 89 37.10 2.66 18.71
CA ARG A 89 38.28 3.51 18.82
C ARG A 89 39.56 2.68 18.95
N ALA A 90 39.56 1.62 19.74
CA ALA A 90 40.70 0.72 19.88
C ALA A 90 41.04 0.05 18.54
N GLU A 91 40.05 -0.45 17.81
CA GLU A 91 40.22 -1.04 16.48
C GLU A 91 40.83 -0.05 15.48
N SER A 92 40.36 1.20 15.46
CA SER A 92 40.96 2.25 14.62
C SER A 92 42.42 2.56 14.94
N LEU A 93 42.83 2.37 16.21
CA LEU A 93 44.20 2.60 16.66
C LEU A 93 45.13 1.44 16.28
N GLU A 94 44.61 0.21 16.16
CA GLU A 94 45.41 -0.96 15.76
C GLU A 94 45.94 -0.84 14.33
N VAL A 95 45.20 -0.15 13.46
CA VAL A 95 45.62 0.12 12.08
C VAL A 95 46.73 1.17 12.01
N LEU A 96 46.84 2.06 13.00
CA LEU A 96 47.86 3.11 13.04
C LEU A 96 49.23 2.48 13.34
N GLY A 97 50.07 2.34 12.30
CA GLY A 97 51.41 1.79 12.42
C GLY A 97 51.61 0.48 11.65
N ALA A 98 50.54 -0.10 11.12
CA ALA A 98 50.60 -1.22 10.18
C ALA A 98 51.05 -0.75 8.78
N PHE A 99 52.24 -0.15 8.69
CA PHE A 99 52.84 0.32 7.43
C PHE A 99 54.17 -0.42 7.18
N GLY A 100 54.23 -1.22 6.11
CA GLY A 100 55.44 -1.96 5.74
C GLY A 100 55.20 -3.09 4.74
N PRO A 101 56.26 -3.80 4.31
CA PRO A 101 56.10 -5.01 3.51
C PRO A 101 55.25 -6.03 4.28
N LEU A 102 54.26 -6.64 3.60
CA LEU A 102 53.24 -7.53 4.16
C LEU A 102 52.12 -6.87 4.99
N SER A 103 52.00 -5.54 4.98
CA SER A 103 50.84 -4.85 5.56
C SER A 103 49.76 -4.58 4.51
N CYS A 104 48.49 -4.64 4.92
CA CYS A 104 47.32 -4.47 4.04
C CYS A 104 46.91 -3.01 3.80
N THR A 105 47.84 -2.08 3.96
CA THR A 105 47.61 -0.64 3.74
C THR A 105 47.81 -0.26 2.27
N PRO A 106 46.95 0.62 1.70
CA PRO A 106 47.14 1.16 0.36
C PRO A 106 48.28 2.20 0.28
N THR A 107 48.91 2.56 1.40
CA THR A 107 49.98 3.57 1.47
C THR A 107 51.27 2.98 2.04
N GLY A 108 52.42 3.29 1.41
CA GLY A 108 53.76 2.88 1.86
C GLY A 108 54.50 1.92 0.92
N LEU A 109 55.74 1.59 1.28
CA LEU A 109 56.56 0.59 0.58
C LEU A 109 55.96 -0.80 0.77
N GLY A 110 55.42 -1.36 -0.31
CA GLY A 110 54.79 -2.68 -0.31
C GLY A 110 53.27 -2.69 -0.38
N GLY A 111 52.61 -1.56 -0.63
CA GLY A 111 51.17 -1.51 -0.94
C GLY A 111 50.76 -2.31 -2.18
N ASP A 112 51.73 -2.60 -3.07
CA ASP A 112 51.56 -3.47 -4.23
C ASP A 112 51.42 -4.96 -3.87
N ASN A 113 51.74 -5.35 -2.62
CA ASN A 113 51.77 -6.76 -2.18
C ASN A 113 50.38 -7.35 -1.85
N GLY A 114 49.28 -6.64 -2.11
CA GLY A 114 48.06 -7.32 -2.55
C GLY A 114 46.99 -7.72 -1.54
N CYS A 115 46.79 -7.03 -0.41
CA CYS A 115 45.54 -7.21 0.36
C CYS A 115 44.31 -6.53 -0.28
N THR A 116 44.33 -6.29 -1.58
CA THR A 116 43.22 -5.67 -2.32
C THR A 116 41.94 -6.48 -2.20
N LEU A 117 42.04 -7.82 -2.16
CA LEU A 117 40.90 -8.70 -1.96
C LEU A 117 40.24 -8.49 -0.59
N GLU A 118 41.03 -8.41 0.48
CA GLU A 118 40.52 -8.16 1.83
C GLU A 118 39.84 -6.79 1.91
N MET A 119 40.42 -5.75 1.32
CA MET A 119 39.80 -4.42 1.24
C MET A 119 38.50 -4.43 0.43
N ILE A 120 38.44 -5.21 -0.66
CA ILE A 120 37.23 -5.39 -1.45
C ILE A 120 36.15 -6.10 -0.62
N GLU A 121 36.51 -7.18 0.07
CA GLU A 121 35.61 -7.94 0.95
C GLU A 121 35.06 -7.07 2.09
N ALA A 122 35.92 -6.31 2.78
CA ALA A 122 35.52 -5.35 3.80
C ALA A 122 34.54 -4.31 3.24
N ALA A 123 34.83 -3.74 2.06
CA ALA A 123 33.95 -2.77 1.42
C ALA A 123 32.58 -3.38 1.00
N TYR A 124 32.52 -4.67 0.64
CA TYR A 124 31.25 -5.35 0.40
C TYR A 124 30.52 -5.69 1.70
N ALA A 125 31.23 -6.06 2.76
CA ALA A 125 30.67 -6.31 4.08
C ALA A 125 30.02 -5.05 4.67
N GLU A 126 30.68 -3.90 4.56
CA GLU A 126 30.14 -2.60 4.97
C GLU A 126 28.86 -2.24 4.18
N ARG A 127 28.88 -2.41 2.84
CA ARG A 127 27.68 -2.18 2.01
C ARG A 127 26.54 -3.12 2.38
N ALA A 128 26.83 -4.38 2.68
CA ALA A 128 25.80 -5.34 3.10
C ALA A 128 25.16 -4.97 4.44
N GLN A 129 25.90 -4.27 5.32
CA GLN A 129 25.41 -3.74 6.59
C GLN A 129 24.86 -2.31 6.47
N GLY A 130 24.81 -1.76 5.25
CA GLY A 130 24.32 -0.41 4.96
C GLY A 130 22.89 -0.19 5.46
N SER A 131 22.62 1.02 5.93
CA SER A 131 21.30 1.43 6.42
C SER A 131 20.21 1.27 5.34
N ASP A 132 20.55 1.47 4.07
CA ASP A 132 19.68 1.27 2.91
C ASP A 132 19.25 -0.19 2.74
N VAL A 133 20.18 -1.14 2.92
CA VAL A 133 19.88 -2.58 2.87
C VAL A 133 18.97 -2.97 4.02
N ARG A 134 19.26 -2.49 5.24
CA ARG A 134 18.41 -2.72 6.42
C ARG A 134 17.01 -2.16 6.23
N MET A 135 16.88 -0.93 5.73
CA MET A 135 15.57 -0.34 5.43
C MET A 135 14.83 -1.11 4.34
N GLY A 136 15.55 -1.60 3.32
CA GLY A 136 14.99 -2.48 2.29
C GLY A 136 14.43 -3.79 2.84
N GLN A 137 15.12 -4.42 3.79
CA GLN A 137 14.65 -5.62 4.49
C GLN A 137 13.35 -5.35 5.26
N LEU A 138 13.29 -4.25 6.01
CA LEU A 138 12.09 -3.86 6.76
C LEU A 138 10.89 -3.57 5.83
N VAL A 139 11.13 -2.93 4.69
CA VAL A 139 10.09 -2.69 3.68
C VAL A 139 9.61 -4.00 3.06
N ALA A 140 10.51 -4.94 2.79
CA ALA A 140 10.16 -6.26 2.26
C ALA A 140 9.31 -7.06 3.25
N GLU A 141 9.66 -7.03 4.54
CA GLU A 141 8.90 -7.65 5.62
C GLU A 141 7.48 -7.06 5.73
N ALA A 142 7.36 -5.73 5.79
CA ALA A 142 6.07 -5.06 5.82
C ALA A 142 5.22 -5.32 4.56
N ARG A 143 5.86 -5.48 3.40
CA ARG A 143 5.17 -5.88 2.17
C ARG A 143 4.67 -7.33 2.26
N ALA A 144 5.46 -8.23 2.83
CA ALA A 144 5.07 -9.63 3.01
C ALA A 144 3.86 -9.76 3.96
N GLU A 145 3.84 -8.99 5.05
CA GLU A 145 2.70 -8.92 5.96
C GLU A 145 1.41 -8.48 5.24
N ARG A 146 1.48 -7.35 4.50
CA ARG A 146 0.33 -6.87 3.70
C ARG A 146 -0.13 -7.90 2.67
N LEU A 147 0.81 -8.56 1.99
CA LEU A 147 0.49 -9.61 1.01
C LEU A 147 -0.21 -10.80 1.69
N SER A 148 0.23 -11.19 2.89
CA SER A 148 -0.40 -12.30 3.64
C SER A 148 -1.86 -12.00 4.01
N GLU A 149 -2.17 -10.75 4.36
CA GLU A 149 -3.55 -10.32 4.63
C GLU A 149 -4.40 -10.33 3.35
N ILE A 150 -3.85 -9.85 2.23
CA ILE A 150 -4.52 -9.88 0.93
C ILE A 150 -4.81 -11.32 0.51
N ASP A 151 -3.84 -12.22 0.64
CA ASP A 151 -3.99 -13.64 0.30
C ASP A 151 -5.05 -14.31 1.19
N GLY A 152 -5.10 -13.98 2.48
CA GLY A 152 -6.15 -14.45 3.40
C GLY A 152 -7.55 -13.97 2.99
N ASN A 153 -7.70 -12.68 2.68
CA ASN A 153 -8.96 -12.10 2.22
C ASN A 153 -9.41 -12.66 0.86
N ALA A 154 -8.46 -12.90 -0.05
CA ALA A 154 -8.72 -13.54 -1.34
C ALA A 154 -9.23 -14.97 -1.14
N ALA A 155 -8.60 -15.76 -0.26
CA ALA A 155 -9.04 -17.11 0.06
C ALA A 155 -10.46 -17.15 0.66
N LEU A 156 -10.77 -16.25 1.60
CA LEU A 156 -12.12 -16.13 2.17
C LEU A 156 -13.17 -15.75 1.13
N THR A 157 -12.82 -14.81 0.25
CA THR A 157 -13.72 -14.37 -0.83
C THR A 157 -13.97 -15.50 -1.82
N GLN A 158 -12.92 -16.22 -2.22
CA GLN A 158 -13.02 -17.35 -3.13
C GLN A 158 -13.92 -18.46 -2.55
N ALA A 159 -13.72 -18.82 -1.27
CA ALA A 159 -14.56 -19.81 -0.60
C ALA A 159 -16.05 -19.38 -0.58
N ARG A 160 -16.32 -18.10 -0.34
CA ARG A 160 -17.68 -17.54 -0.37
C ARG A 160 -18.30 -17.60 -1.77
N VAL A 161 -17.54 -17.32 -2.81
CA VAL A 161 -18.02 -17.40 -4.21
C VAL A 161 -18.36 -18.84 -4.57
N GLU A 162 -17.51 -19.80 -4.21
CA GLU A 162 -17.75 -21.23 -4.50
C GLU A 162 -19.02 -21.77 -3.83
N GLU A 163 -19.33 -21.32 -2.61
CA GLU A 163 -20.57 -21.68 -1.92
C GLU A 163 -21.80 -21.10 -2.64
N LEU A 164 -21.73 -19.84 -3.05
CA LEU A 164 -22.80 -19.18 -3.81
C LEU A 164 -23.04 -19.84 -5.17
N GLU A 165 -21.97 -20.19 -5.89
CA GLU A 165 -22.04 -20.88 -7.17
C GLU A 165 -22.65 -22.28 -7.03
N ARG A 166 -22.30 -23.02 -5.96
CA ARG A 166 -22.88 -24.34 -5.67
C ARG A 166 -24.40 -24.24 -5.43
N ALA A 167 -24.83 -23.26 -4.65
CA ALA A 167 -26.25 -23.02 -4.38
C ALA A 167 -27.03 -22.65 -5.65
N GLU A 168 -26.46 -21.81 -6.53
CA GLU A 168 -27.08 -21.51 -7.81
C GLU A 168 -27.16 -22.74 -8.72
N PHE A 169 -26.09 -23.52 -8.80
CA PHE A 169 -26.07 -24.73 -9.60
C PHE A 169 -27.13 -25.74 -9.14
N GLU A 170 -27.40 -25.83 -7.83
CA GLU A 170 -28.50 -26.62 -7.28
C GLU A 170 -29.87 -26.07 -7.65
N ARG A 171 -30.12 -24.75 -7.50
CA ARG A 171 -31.37 -24.11 -7.93
C ARG A 171 -31.66 -24.35 -9.41
N ARG A 172 -30.66 -24.17 -10.27
CA ARG A 172 -30.80 -24.38 -11.72
C ARG A 172 -31.10 -25.84 -12.06
N ARG A 173 -30.48 -26.80 -11.38
CA ARG A 173 -30.78 -28.22 -11.55
C ARG A 173 -32.20 -28.57 -11.11
N ALA A 174 -32.67 -28.02 -9.98
CA ALA A 174 -34.03 -28.22 -9.50
C ALA A 174 -35.06 -27.68 -10.50
N ALA A 175 -34.87 -26.45 -10.99
CA ALA A 175 -35.76 -25.83 -11.97
C ALA A 175 -35.79 -26.56 -13.33
N GLN A 176 -34.71 -27.28 -13.71
CA GLN A 176 -34.71 -28.12 -14.91
C GLN A 176 -35.44 -29.46 -14.73
N GLY A 177 -35.58 -29.95 -13.49
CA GLY A 177 -36.29 -31.19 -13.17
C GLY A 177 -37.78 -31.00 -12.90
N GLU A 178 -38.23 -29.76 -12.71
CA GLU A 178 -39.63 -29.41 -12.46
C GLU A 178 -40.35 -29.19 -13.79
N THR A 179 -41.38 -30.00 -14.07
CA THR A 179 -42.25 -29.81 -15.24
C THR A 179 -43.17 -28.63 -14.97
N LEU A 180 -43.22 -27.66 -15.90
CA LEU A 180 -44.08 -26.48 -15.77
C LEU A 180 -45.56 -26.91 -15.81
N PRO A 181 -46.46 -26.27 -15.03
CA PRO A 181 -47.87 -26.66 -14.91
C PRO A 181 -48.70 -26.57 -16.21
N ASP A 182 -48.13 -26.00 -17.30
CA ASP A 182 -48.76 -25.94 -18.63
C ASP A 182 -48.21 -26.98 -19.64
N GLU A 183 -47.24 -27.83 -19.24
CA GLU A 183 -46.63 -28.86 -20.12
C GLU A 183 -47.44 -30.17 -20.19
N GLU A 184 -48.54 -30.29 -19.44
CA GLU A 184 -49.45 -31.45 -19.46
C GLU A 184 -50.62 -31.32 -20.46
N GLY A 185 -50.66 -30.24 -21.24
CA GLY A 185 -51.60 -30.03 -22.34
C GLY A 185 -50.97 -30.27 -23.72
N PRO A 186 -51.78 -30.56 -24.77
CA PRO A 186 -51.27 -30.64 -26.14
C PRO A 186 -50.53 -29.34 -26.51
N PRO A 187 -49.43 -29.41 -27.29
CA PRO A 187 -48.56 -28.27 -27.55
C PRO A 187 -49.37 -27.08 -28.09
N PRO A 188 -49.03 -25.84 -27.70
CA PRO A 188 -49.73 -24.66 -28.20
C PRO A 188 -49.60 -24.62 -29.72
N VAL A 189 -50.73 -24.62 -30.43
CA VAL A 189 -50.79 -24.40 -31.87
C VAL A 189 -50.40 -22.94 -32.11
N LEU A 190 -49.12 -22.68 -32.37
CA LEU A 190 -48.59 -21.31 -32.56
C LEU A 190 -49.24 -20.59 -33.76
N VAL A 191 -49.65 -21.34 -34.78
CA VAL A 191 -50.33 -20.80 -35.96
C VAL A 191 -51.31 -21.84 -36.49
N ASP A 192 -52.57 -21.48 -36.68
CA ASP A 192 -53.55 -22.28 -37.42
C ASP A 192 -53.22 -22.20 -38.92
N PRO A 193 -52.76 -23.29 -39.57
CA PRO A 193 -52.34 -23.25 -40.96
C PRO A 193 -53.49 -22.91 -41.92
N SER A 194 -54.75 -23.02 -41.48
CA SER A 194 -55.91 -22.58 -42.27
C SER A 194 -56.10 -21.06 -42.29
N ARG A 195 -55.41 -20.32 -41.43
CA ARG A 195 -55.44 -18.85 -41.35
C ARG A 195 -54.26 -18.17 -42.07
N ILE A 196 -53.30 -18.96 -42.58
CA ILE A 196 -52.21 -18.44 -43.41
C ILE A 196 -52.71 -18.45 -44.87
N PRO A 197 -52.93 -17.29 -45.50
CA PRO A 197 -53.27 -17.26 -46.92
C PRO A 197 -52.12 -17.84 -47.76
N ALA A 198 -52.43 -18.77 -48.66
CA ALA A 198 -51.44 -19.47 -49.49
C ALA A 198 -50.77 -18.57 -50.56
N GLU A 199 -51.38 -17.42 -50.85
CA GLU A 199 -50.89 -16.43 -51.79
C GLU A 199 -50.98 -15.04 -51.15
N PRO A 200 -49.92 -14.21 -51.20
CA PRO A 200 -49.99 -12.84 -50.70
C PRO A 200 -51.05 -12.05 -51.49
N PRO A 201 -51.83 -11.16 -50.85
CA PRO A 201 -52.86 -10.41 -51.53
C PRO A 201 -52.23 -9.56 -52.64
N ALA A 202 -52.80 -9.62 -53.85
CA ALA A 202 -52.32 -8.90 -55.03
C ALA A 202 -52.37 -7.36 -54.89
N VAL A 203 -53.01 -6.85 -53.84
CA VAL A 203 -53.11 -5.42 -53.52
C VAL A 203 -52.74 -5.23 -52.04
N PRO A 204 -51.79 -4.35 -51.71
CA PRO A 204 -51.51 -4.04 -50.30
C PRO A 204 -52.74 -3.41 -49.65
N PRO A 205 -53.03 -3.69 -48.37
CA PRO A 205 -54.18 -3.12 -47.68
C PRO A 205 -54.06 -1.59 -47.69
N THR A 206 -55.10 -0.89 -48.15
CA THR A 206 -55.22 0.55 -47.93
C THR A 206 -55.33 0.77 -46.44
N ARG A 207 -54.48 1.65 -45.92
CA ARG A 207 -54.52 2.08 -44.53
C ARG A 207 -55.74 3.00 -44.36
N ASP A 208 -56.88 2.41 -44.04
CA ASP A 208 -58.06 3.14 -43.58
C ASP A 208 -58.11 3.01 -42.05
N ASP A 209 -57.83 4.14 -41.39
CA ASP A 209 -57.93 4.54 -39.97
C ASP A 209 -57.61 3.54 -38.84
#